data_AF-A0ABD5CNR2-F1
#
_entry.id   AF-A0ABD5CNR2-F1
#
_cell.length_a   1.000
_cell.length_b   1.000
_cell.length_c   1.000
_cell.angle_alpha   90.00
_cell.angle_beta   90.00
_cell.angle_gamma   90.00
#
_symmetry.space_group_name_H-M   'P 1'
#
loop_
_entity.id
_entity.type
_entity.pdbx_description
1 polymer ?
#
loop_
_entity_poly.entity_id
_entity_poly.type
_entity_poly.pdbx_seq_one_letter_code
_entity_poly.pdbx_strand_id
1 'polypeptide(L)'
;MNTHTHRAEDAPHYMPLTVEHSFRKLPRPCSIDGQLRTRYLAPTVTEYLDVETGEIVPASLVRKRGDVTEIRLGESVLLREVALASLRPEVRRFAEFVLKFRNRRRGITPGIDTLVQWYGQYTGARADNVRRYVPRLFDAGVLVGESVVGPLFQYAGKGVAASSHAGEDERAKLIFADLMLETSAGKSATSVPEWLQARTDAQQVVRRALARLAERRERRSYA
;
A
#
# COMPACT_ATOMS: atom_id res chain seq x y z
N MET A 1 32.53 10.55 -37.83
CA MET A 1 32.52 9.73 -36.60
C MET A 1 31.62 10.44 -35.61
N ASN A 2 30.36 10.00 -35.50
CA ASN A 2 29.42 10.53 -34.50
C ASN A 2 29.65 9.78 -33.20
N THR A 3 30.23 10.47 -32.23
CA THR A 3 30.31 10.01 -30.84
C THR A 3 28.92 10.13 -30.23
N HIS A 4 28.14 9.05 -30.27
CA HIS A 4 27.00 8.89 -29.38
C HIS A 4 27.53 8.70 -27.97
N THR A 5 27.57 9.80 -27.21
CA THR A 5 27.71 9.76 -25.76
C THR A 5 26.52 8.98 -25.22
N HIS A 6 26.78 7.78 -24.70
CA HIS A 6 25.86 7.08 -23.81
C HIS A 6 25.57 8.03 -22.62
N ARG A 7 24.43 8.73 -22.67
CA ARG A 7 23.87 9.39 -21.48
C ARG A 7 23.72 8.31 -20.43
N ALA A 8 24.10 8.59 -19.19
CA ALA A 8 23.71 7.74 -18.07
C ALA A 8 22.17 7.76 -18.00
N GLU A 9 21.54 6.73 -18.55
CA GLU A 9 20.10 6.70 -18.89
C GLU A 9 19.15 6.74 -17.68
N ASP A 10 19.66 6.78 -16.44
CA ASP A 10 18.84 6.62 -15.23
C ASP A 10 18.80 7.84 -14.29
N ALA A 11 19.51 8.94 -14.58
CA ALA A 11 19.44 10.13 -13.73
C ALA A 11 18.21 10.99 -14.10
N PRO A 12 17.34 11.35 -13.13
CA PRO A 12 16.17 12.17 -13.42
C PRO A 12 16.59 13.57 -13.84
N HIS A 13 16.14 14.01 -15.03
CA HIS A 13 16.42 15.35 -15.58
C HIS A 13 15.84 16.48 -14.70
N TYR A 14 14.69 16.24 -14.05
CA TYR A 14 14.06 17.16 -13.12
C TYR A 14 13.92 16.54 -11.73
N MET A 15 14.38 17.26 -10.70
CA MET A 15 14.22 16.85 -9.30
C MET A 15 13.14 17.70 -8.61
N PRO A 16 12.19 17.11 -7.86
CA PRO A 16 11.22 17.90 -7.08
C PRO A 16 11.95 18.80 -6.08
N LEU A 17 11.69 20.11 -6.11
CA LEU A 17 12.29 21.07 -5.19
C LEU A 17 11.30 21.48 -4.10
N THR A 18 10.12 21.96 -4.51
CA THR A 18 9.07 22.43 -3.59
C THR A 18 7.85 21.51 -3.69
N VAL A 19 7.43 20.97 -2.54
CA VAL A 19 6.29 20.07 -2.43
C VAL A 19 5.28 20.65 -1.45
N GLU A 20 4.08 20.95 -1.95
CA GLU A 20 2.95 21.39 -1.15
C GLU A 20 1.93 20.26 -0.99
N HIS A 21 1.05 20.36 0.00
CA HIS A 21 -0.07 19.43 0.14
C HIS A 21 -1.36 20.13 -0.28
N SER A 22 -2.08 19.53 -1.22
CA SER A 22 -3.37 20.04 -1.67
C SER A 22 -4.41 18.93 -1.72
N PHE A 23 -5.68 19.31 -1.53
CA PHE A 23 -6.79 18.38 -1.69
C PHE A 23 -7.10 18.18 -3.17
N ARG A 24 -7.08 16.92 -3.61
CA ARG A 24 -7.46 16.51 -4.96
C ARG A 24 -8.80 15.81 -4.94
N LYS A 25 -9.57 15.95 -6.02
CA LYS A 25 -10.84 15.26 -6.19
C LYS A 25 -10.58 13.79 -6.53
N LEU A 26 -11.31 12.89 -5.87
CA LEU A 26 -11.35 11.48 -6.27
C LEU A 26 -12.16 11.34 -7.57
N PRO A 27 -11.75 10.48 -8.52
CA PRO A 27 -12.52 10.27 -9.74
C PRO A 27 -13.90 9.67 -9.45
N ARG A 28 -14.00 8.87 -8.38
CA ARG A 28 -15.25 8.32 -7.86
C ARG A 28 -15.28 8.51 -6.34
N PRO A 29 -16.35 9.10 -5.78
CA PRO A 29 -16.55 9.12 -4.33
C PRO A 29 -16.53 7.70 -3.76
N CYS A 30 -15.97 7.53 -2.57
CA CYS A 30 -15.88 6.24 -1.90
C CYS A 30 -16.16 6.37 -0.40
N SER A 31 -16.64 5.30 0.24
CA SER A 31 -16.84 5.27 1.69
C SER A 31 -15.66 4.59 2.36
N ILE A 32 -15.04 5.25 3.34
CA ILE A 32 -13.97 4.71 4.19
C ILE A 32 -14.42 4.91 5.63
N ASP A 33 -14.50 3.81 6.40
CA ASP A 33 -15.00 3.81 7.77
C ASP A 33 -16.37 4.49 7.95
N GLY A 34 -17.27 4.28 6.99
CA GLY A 34 -18.60 4.88 6.98
C GLY A 34 -18.64 6.36 6.58
N GLN A 35 -17.50 6.98 6.30
CA GLN A 35 -17.42 8.37 5.86
C GLN A 35 -17.24 8.44 4.33
N LEU A 36 -18.14 9.18 3.67
CA LEU A 36 -18.00 9.48 2.25
C LEU A 36 -16.82 10.42 2.00
N ARG A 37 -15.84 9.96 1.24
CA ARG A 37 -14.68 10.72 0.77
C ARG A 37 -14.89 11.09 -0.70
N THR A 38 -14.78 12.38 -0.99
CA THR A 38 -14.82 12.93 -2.35
C THR A 38 -13.48 13.56 -2.76
N ARG A 39 -12.58 13.76 -1.78
CA ARG A 39 -11.27 14.37 -1.94
C ARG A 39 -10.24 13.67 -1.07
N TYR A 40 -8.96 13.83 -1.43
CA TYR A 40 -7.83 13.31 -0.66
C TYR A 40 -6.68 14.31 -0.62
N LEU A 41 -5.94 14.31 0.48
CA LEU A 41 -4.73 15.11 0.62
C LEU A 41 -3.61 14.44 -0.19
N ALA A 42 -2.95 15.20 -1.06
CA ALA A 42 -1.88 14.69 -1.91
C ALA A 42 -0.71 15.67 -1.96
N PRO A 43 0.54 15.17 -1.91
CA PRO A 43 1.68 15.99 -2.24
C PRO A 43 1.58 16.44 -3.70
N THR A 44 1.86 17.70 -3.94
CA THR A 44 1.85 18.34 -5.24
C THR A 44 3.14 19.13 -5.36
N VAL A 45 3.98 18.71 -6.30
CA VAL A 45 5.20 19.45 -6.64
C VAL A 45 4.78 20.75 -7.31
N THR A 46 5.24 21.89 -6.80
CA THR A 46 5.00 23.21 -7.37
C THR A 46 6.19 23.67 -8.22
N GLU A 47 7.40 23.22 -7.86
CA GLU A 47 8.65 23.60 -8.50
C GLU A 47 9.59 22.40 -8.63
N TYR A 48 10.30 22.34 -9.76
CA TYR A 48 11.36 21.37 -10.02
C TYR A 48 12.70 22.10 -10.19
N LEU A 49 13.78 21.44 -9.81
CA LEU A 49 15.13 21.81 -10.20
C LEU A 49 15.48 21.06 -11.49
N ASP A 50 15.81 21.78 -12.55
CA ASP A 50 16.48 21.20 -13.72
C ASP A 50 17.92 20.87 -13.32
N VAL A 51 18.27 19.59 -13.34
CA VAL A 51 19.57 19.11 -12.86
C VAL A 51 20.71 19.49 -13.82
N GLU A 52 20.42 19.70 -15.10
CA GLU A 52 21.44 20.06 -16.10
C GLU A 52 21.78 21.56 -16.03
N THR A 53 20.77 22.41 -15.84
CA THR A 53 20.94 23.87 -15.87
C THR A 53 21.04 24.50 -14.48
N GLY A 54 20.54 23.82 -13.44
CA GLY A 54 20.41 24.36 -12.09
C GLY A 54 19.23 25.33 -11.93
N GLU A 55 18.40 25.50 -12.95
CA GLU A 55 17.27 26.43 -12.93
C GLU A 55 16.06 25.86 -12.17
N ILE A 56 15.32 26.73 -11.48
CA ILE A 56 14.05 26.39 -10.86
C ILE A 56 12.94 26.58 -11.88
N VAL A 57 12.24 25.49 -12.21
CA VAL A 57 11.21 25.45 -13.23
C VAL A 57 9.84 25.17 -12.59
N PRO A 58 8.80 25.97 -12.89
CA PRO A 58 7.45 25.70 -12.40
C PRO A 58 6.91 24.34 -12.87
N ALA A 59 6.26 23.60 -11.97
CA ALA A 59 5.71 22.28 -12.25
C ALA A 59 4.67 22.27 -13.40
N SER A 60 3.95 23.38 -13.61
CA SER A 60 3.01 23.52 -14.73
C SER A 60 3.71 23.46 -16.09
N LEU A 61 4.92 24.02 -16.20
CA LEU A 61 5.72 24.01 -17.43
C LEU A 61 6.25 22.61 -17.72
N VAL A 62 6.85 21.96 -16.71
CA VAL A 62 7.42 20.61 -16.81
C VAL A 62 6.34 19.59 -17.18
N ARG A 63 5.16 19.67 -16.56
CA ARG A 63 4.01 18.79 -16.88
C ARG A 63 3.49 19.02 -18.30
N LYS A 64 3.46 20.27 -18.79
CA LYS A 64 3.00 20.59 -20.16
C LYS A 64 3.93 20.02 -21.22
N ARG A 65 5.23 19.92 -20.94
CA ARG A 65 6.23 19.28 -21.82
C ARG A 65 6.14 17.75 -21.81
N GLY A 66 5.59 17.17 -20.74
CA GLY A 66 5.47 15.72 -20.59
C GLY A 66 6.72 15.06 -19.98
N ASP A 67 7.66 15.86 -19.49
CA ASP A 67 8.95 15.38 -18.98
C ASP A 67 8.81 14.64 -17.63
N VAL A 68 7.71 14.88 -16.91
CA VAL A 68 7.43 14.24 -15.63
C VAL A 68 6.00 13.71 -15.59
N THR A 69 5.86 12.43 -15.25
CA THR A 69 4.55 11.81 -14.97
C THR A 69 4.18 12.02 -13.52
N GLU A 70 2.97 12.52 -13.29
CA GLU A 70 2.45 12.72 -11.95
C GLU A 70 2.08 11.38 -11.28
N ILE A 71 2.75 11.05 -10.18
CA ILE A 71 2.48 9.82 -9.43
C ILE A 71 1.34 10.05 -8.44
N ARG A 72 0.18 9.39 -8.65
CA ARG A 72 -1.00 9.50 -7.79
C ARG A 72 -1.05 8.43 -6.69
N LEU A 73 -0.01 8.38 -5.86
CA LEU A 73 0.11 7.37 -4.79
C LEU A 73 -1.06 7.44 -3.80
N GLY A 74 -1.42 8.64 -3.33
CA GLY A 74 -2.51 8.82 -2.36
C GLY A 74 -3.86 8.32 -2.88
N GLU A 75 -4.16 8.57 -4.15
CA GLU A 75 -5.38 8.05 -4.79
C GLU A 75 -5.37 6.51 -4.80
N SER A 76 -4.25 5.93 -5.20
CA SER A 76 -4.10 4.48 -5.32
C SER A 76 -4.24 3.78 -3.97
N VAL A 77 -3.68 4.38 -2.91
CA VAL A 77 -3.81 3.88 -1.53
C VAL A 77 -5.28 3.89 -1.09
N LEU A 78 -6.00 5.00 -1.30
CA LEU A 78 -7.40 5.10 -0.92
C LEU A 78 -8.28 4.13 -1.69
N LEU A 79 -8.06 3.97 -2.99
CA LEU A 79 -8.82 3.02 -3.80
C LEU A 79 -8.57 1.57 -3.38
N ARG A 80 -7.32 1.22 -3.00
CA ARG A 80 -7.01 -0.10 -2.41
C ARG A 80 -7.73 -0.31 -1.09
N GLU A 81 -7.71 0.70 -0.23
CA GLU A 81 -8.37 0.65 1.07
C GLU A 81 -9.87 0.45 0.91
N VAL A 82 -10.52 1.16 0.00
CA VAL A 82 -11.95 0.99 -0.32
C VAL A 82 -12.24 -0.42 -0.85
N ALA A 83 -11.41 -0.92 -1.76
CA ALA A 83 -11.57 -2.28 -2.30
C ALA A 83 -11.47 -3.32 -1.17
N LEU A 84 -10.48 -3.21 -0.29
CA LEU A 84 -10.35 -4.09 0.88
C LEU A 84 -11.47 -3.88 1.90
N ALA A 85 -11.92 -2.65 2.11
CA ALA A 85 -12.99 -2.29 3.03
C ALA A 85 -14.34 -2.90 2.63
N SER A 86 -14.57 -3.10 1.33
CA SER A 86 -15.78 -3.76 0.81
C SER A 86 -15.87 -5.25 1.16
N LEU A 87 -14.75 -5.88 1.52
CA LEU A 87 -14.68 -7.30 1.89
C LEU A 87 -15.09 -7.50 3.36
N ARG A 88 -15.74 -8.65 3.62
CA ARG A 88 -15.95 -9.16 4.98
C ARG A 88 -14.60 -9.33 5.70
N PRO A 89 -14.55 -9.21 7.04
CA PRO A 89 -13.29 -9.25 7.78
C PRO A 89 -12.40 -10.47 7.50
N GLU A 90 -12.98 -11.66 7.42
CA GLU A 90 -12.27 -12.90 7.13
C GLU A 90 -11.70 -12.94 5.70
N VAL A 91 -12.48 -12.44 4.73
CA VAL A 91 -12.08 -12.37 3.33
C VAL A 91 -11.01 -11.29 3.12
N ARG A 92 -11.11 -10.17 3.84
CA ARG A 92 -10.11 -9.10 3.83
C ARG A 92 -8.76 -9.61 4.34
N ARG A 93 -8.74 -10.34 5.45
CA ARG A 93 -7.50 -10.95 5.97
C ARG A 93 -6.88 -11.92 4.97
N PHE A 94 -7.70 -12.69 4.25
CA PHE A 94 -7.19 -13.55 3.17
C PHE A 94 -6.65 -12.74 2.00
N ALA A 95 -7.33 -11.66 1.59
CA ALA A 95 -6.83 -10.76 0.54
C ALA A 95 -5.49 -10.13 0.94
N GLU A 96 -5.35 -9.63 2.17
CA GLU A 96 -4.08 -9.10 2.70
C GLU A 96 -2.98 -10.16 2.69
N PHE A 97 -3.29 -11.39 3.09
CA PHE A 97 -2.36 -12.52 2.99
C PHE A 97 -1.91 -12.76 1.54
N VAL A 98 -2.84 -12.89 0.60
CA VAL A 98 -2.55 -13.07 -0.84
C VAL A 98 -1.67 -11.93 -1.36
N LEU A 99 -1.94 -10.69 -0.96
CA LEU A 99 -1.20 -9.51 -1.40
C LEU A 99 0.25 -9.46 -0.88
N LYS A 100 0.64 -10.26 0.13
CA LYS A 100 2.05 -10.44 0.52
C LYS A 100 2.87 -11.19 -0.53
N PHE A 101 2.21 -12.03 -1.33
CA PHE A 101 2.80 -12.88 -2.37
C PHE A 101 2.78 -12.26 -3.76
N ARG A 102 2.50 -10.95 -3.84
CA ARG A 102 2.56 -10.20 -5.09
C ARG A 102 3.96 -10.24 -5.70
N ASN A 103 4.00 -10.55 -6.98
CA ASN A 103 5.22 -10.68 -7.75
C ASN A 103 5.43 -9.49 -8.69
N ARG A 104 6.59 -9.43 -9.37
CA ARG A 104 6.89 -8.34 -10.30
C ARG A 104 6.17 -8.53 -11.65
N ARG A 105 5.56 -9.69 -11.91
CA ARG A 105 4.75 -10.01 -13.09
C ARG A 105 3.29 -9.57 -13.00
N ARG A 106 2.98 -8.62 -12.09
CA ARG A 106 1.60 -8.13 -11.85
C ARG A 106 0.65 -9.19 -11.29
N GLY A 107 1.23 -10.26 -10.75
CA GLY A 107 0.52 -11.43 -10.29
C GLY A 107 0.87 -11.80 -8.87
N ILE A 108 0.59 -13.06 -8.53
CA ILE A 108 1.00 -13.70 -7.29
C ILE A 108 1.88 -14.91 -7.57
N THR A 109 2.83 -15.16 -6.67
CA THR A 109 3.67 -16.35 -6.65
C THR A 109 3.74 -16.86 -5.21
N PRO A 110 3.33 -18.11 -4.91
CA PRO A 110 2.73 -19.09 -5.83
C PRO A 110 1.29 -18.70 -6.25
N GLY A 111 0.69 -19.50 -7.15
CA GLY A 111 -0.69 -19.32 -7.60
C GLY A 111 -1.73 -19.47 -6.48
N ILE A 112 -2.97 -19.05 -6.76
CA ILE A 112 -4.02 -18.92 -5.73
C ILE A 112 -4.34 -20.22 -4.99
N ASP A 113 -4.33 -21.38 -5.67
CA ASP A 113 -4.63 -22.66 -5.02
C ASP A 113 -3.60 -23.03 -3.94
N THR A 114 -2.31 -22.75 -4.19
CA THR A 114 -1.26 -22.93 -3.19
C THR A 114 -1.44 -21.95 -2.03
N LEU A 115 -1.79 -20.69 -2.31
CA LEU A 115 -2.04 -19.69 -1.27
C LEU A 115 -3.27 -20.03 -0.41
N VAL A 116 -4.30 -20.68 -0.99
CA VAL A 116 -5.44 -21.20 -0.23
C VAL A 116 -4.99 -22.26 0.77
N GLN A 117 -4.12 -23.19 0.35
CA GLN A 117 -3.57 -24.22 1.24
C GLN A 117 -2.69 -23.60 2.34
N TRP A 118 -1.79 -22.68 1.96
CA TRP A 118 -0.91 -21.99 2.90
C TRP A 118 -1.68 -21.17 3.92
N TYR A 119 -2.72 -20.46 3.51
CA TYR A 119 -3.57 -19.71 4.43
C TYR A 119 -4.36 -20.63 5.37
N GLY A 120 -4.83 -21.78 4.87
CA GLY A 120 -5.44 -22.81 5.70
C GLY A 120 -4.48 -23.32 6.78
N GLN A 121 -3.23 -23.62 6.42
CA GLN A 121 -2.19 -24.01 7.38
C GLN A 121 -1.88 -22.90 8.39
N TYR A 122 -1.75 -21.66 7.92
CA TYR A 122 -1.47 -20.48 8.74
C TYR A 122 -2.57 -20.21 9.79
N THR A 123 -3.83 -20.36 9.40
CA THR A 123 -4.99 -20.06 10.26
C THR A 123 -5.57 -21.28 11.00
N GLY A 124 -5.17 -22.49 10.63
CA GLY A 124 -5.80 -23.75 11.08
C GLY A 124 -7.15 -24.04 10.42
N ALA A 125 -7.54 -23.29 9.39
CA ALA A 125 -8.77 -23.51 8.65
C ALA A 125 -8.62 -24.59 7.56
N ARG A 126 -9.71 -25.27 7.22
CA ARG A 126 -9.74 -26.17 6.05
C ARG A 126 -9.58 -25.38 4.75
N ALA A 127 -8.74 -25.86 3.84
CA ALA A 127 -8.51 -25.23 2.54
C ALA A 127 -9.82 -25.01 1.75
N ASP A 128 -10.76 -25.95 1.79
CA ASP A 128 -12.06 -25.82 1.13
C ASP A 128 -12.89 -24.64 1.65
N ASN A 129 -12.79 -24.32 2.95
CA ASN A 129 -13.47 -23.15 3.52
C ASN A 129 -12.82 -21.86 3.05
N VAL A 130 -11.48 -21.83 3.00
CA VAL A 130 -10.71 -20.67 2.50
C VAL A 130 -10.98 -20.45 1.01
N ARG A 131 -11.11 -21.51 0.21
CA ARG A 131 -11.38 -21.42 -1.23
C ARG A 131 -12.66 -20.64 -1.54
N ARG A 132 -13.65 -20.66 -0.64
CA ARG A 132 -14.89 -19.88 -0.76
C ARG A 132 -14.66 -18.36 -0.72
N TYR A 133 -13.50 -17.90 -0.26
CA TYR A 133 -13.14 -16.48 -0.25
C TYR A 133 -12.69 -15.99 -1.62
N VAL A 134 -12.16 -16.87 -2.48
CA VAL A 134 -11.55 -16.51 -3.77
C VAL A 134 -12.51 -15.74 -4.71
N PRO A 135 -13.78 -16.15 -4.91
CA PRO A 135 -14.72 -15.38 -5.72
C PRO A 135 -14.87 -13.92 -5.27
N ARG A 136 -14.82 -13.67 -3.96
CA ARG A 136 -14.95 -12.32 -3.40
C ARG A 136 -13.73 -11.43 -3.67
N LEU A 137 -12.55 -12.03 -3.82
CA LEU A 137 -11.35 -11.30 -4.25
C LEU A 137 -11.47 -10.84 -5.71
N PHE A 138 -12.13 -11.63 -6.57
CA PHE A 138 -12.45 -11.21 -7.94
C PHE A 138 -13.50 -10.09 -7.96
N ASP A 139 -14.60 -10.25 -7.21
CA ASP A 139 -15.66 -9.24 -7.10
C ASP A 139 -15.11 -7.88 -6.65
N ALA A 140 -14.18 -7.88 -5.69
CA ALA A 140 -13.54 -6.65 -5.18
C ALA A 140 -12.39 -6.12 -6.05
N GLY A 141 -12.06 -6.80 -7.16
CA GLY A 141 -10.96 -6.40 -8.04
C GLY A 141 -9.56 -6.55 -7.43
N VAL A 142 -9.42 -7.38 -6.39
CA VAL A 142 -8.11 -7.75 -5.82
C VAL A 142 -7.38 -8.70 -6.77
N LEU A 143 -8.12 -9.65 -7.35
CA LEU A 143 -7.65 -10.56 -8.40
C LEU A 143 -8.45 -10.33 -9.69
N VAL A 144 -7.83 -10.62 -10.83
CA VAL A 144 -8.46 -10.59 -12.16
C VAL A 144 -8.28 -11.93 -12.90
N GLY A 145 -7.35 -12.76 -12.44
CA GLY A 145 -7.23 -14.17 -12.81
C GLY A 145 -6.59 -14.97 -11.67
N GLU A 146 -6.42 -16.27 -11.85
CA GLU A 146 -5.91 -17.19 -10.81
C GLU A 146 -4.51 -16.82 -10.30
N SER A 147 -3.70 -16.17 -11.15
CA SER A 147 -2.35 -15.72 -10.79
C SER A 147 -2.15 -14.23 -11.06
N VAL A 148 -3.21 -13.48 -11.40
CA VAL A 148 -3.12 -12.08 -11.83
C VAL A 148 -3.85 -11.18 -10.84
N VAL A 149 -3.14 -10.16 -10.37
CA VAL A 149 -3.61 -9.20 -9.39
C VAL A 149 -4.26 -8.02 -10.10
N GLY A 150 -5.32 -7.47 -9.51
CA GLY A 150 -6.03 -6.34 -10.10
C GLY A 150 -5.16 -5.10 -10.25
N PRO A 151 -5.42 -4.23 -11.24
CA PRO A 151 -4.54 -3.11 -11.60
C PRO A 151 -4.17 -2.21 -10.42
N LEU A 152 -5.10 -1.97 -9.49
CA LEU A 152 -4.85 -1.17 -8.30
C LEU A 152 -3.75 -1.77 -7.42
N PHE A 153 -3.63 -3.09 -7.37
CA PHE A 153 -2.74 -3.80 -6.46
C PHE A 153 -1.41 -4.23 -7.11
N GLN A 154 -1.19 -3.92 -8.39
CA GLN A 154 0.07 -4.23 -9.09
C GLN A 154 1.20 -3.29 -8.64
N TYR A 155 2.42 -3.84 -8.53
CA TYR A 155 3.62 -3.05 -8.19
C TYR A 155 4.38 -2.54 -9.42
N ALA A 156 4.27 -3.21 -10.57
CA ALA A 156 5.14 -2.98 -11.71
C ALA A 156 4.39 -2.80 -13.04
N GLY A 157 5.00 -2.03 -13.94
CA GLY A 157 4.52 -1.68 -15.28
C GLY A 157 4.60 -2.83 -16.30
N LYS A 158 4.31 -2.53 -17.58
CA LYS A 158 4.16 -3.54 -18.66
C LYS A 158 5.48 -4.12 -19.18
N GLY A 159 6.63 -3.73 -18.64
CA GLY A 159 7.95 -4.04 -19.20
C GLY A 159 8.98 -4.60 -18.23
N VAL A 160 8.57 -5.46 -17.28
CA VAL A 160 9.52 -6.09 -16.36
C VAL A 160 10.32 -7.18 -17.09
N ALA A 161 11.65 -7.09 -17.05
CA ALA A 161 12.54 -8.05 -17.70
C ALA A 161 12.49 -9.44 -17.05
N ALA A 162 12.75 -10.48 -17.85
CA ALA A 162 12.70 -11.88 -17.39
C ALA A 162 13.63 -12.16 -16.19
N SER A 163 14.80 -11.51 -16.15
CA SER A 163 15.78 -11.61 -15.06
C SER A 163 15.26 -11.11 -13.72
N SER A 164 14.26 -10.21 -13.71
CA SER A 164 13.65 -9.71 -12.49
C SER A 164 12.78 -10.75 -11.76
N HIS A 165 12.61 -11.94 -12.35
CA HIS A 165 11.79 -13.05 -11.84
C HIS A 165 12.60 -14.16 -11.16
N ALA A 166 13.93 -14.11 -11.24
CA ALA A 166 14.77 -15.10 -10.57
C ALA A 166 14.52 -15.04 -9.05
N GLY A 167 14.11 -16.17 -8.47
CA GLY A 167 13.90 -16.31 -7.02
C GLY A 167 12.52 -15.92 -6.50
N GLU A 168 11.51 -15.69 -7.34
CA GLU A 168 10.15 -15.35 -6.85
C GLU A 168 9.52 -16.51 -6.04
N ASP A 169 9.76 -17.76 -6.42
CA ASP A 169 9.27 -18.94 -5.70
C ASP A 169 9.97 -19.12 -4.35
N GLU A 170 11.29 -18.98 -4.32
CA GLU A 170 12.10 -19.02 -3.10
C GLU A 170 11.69 -17.90 -2.15
N ARG A 171 11.51 -16.69 -2.67
CA ARG A 171 11.01 -15.55 -1.90
C ARG A 171 9.63 -15.83 -1.31
N ALA A 172 8.73 -16.43 -2.08
CA ALA A 172 7.41 -16.78 -1.59
C ALA A 172 7.48 -17.82 -0.45
N LYS A 173 8.31 -18.85 -0.59
CA LYS A 173 8.55 -19.85 0.48
C LYS A 173 9.10 -19.19 1.74
N LEU A 174 10.05 -18.25 1.61
CA LEU A 174 10.61 -17.52 2.75
C LEU A 174 9.57 -16.64 3.44
N ILE A 175 8.74 -15.90 2.68
CA ILE A 175 7.62 -15.12 3.24
C ILE A 175 6.68 -16.03 4.03
N PHE A 176 6.34 -17.20 3.50
CA PHE A 176 5.44 -18.11 4.20
C PHE A 176 6.07 -18.72 5.45
N ALA A 177 7.35 -19.12 5.39
CA ALA A 177 8.08 -19.62 6.54
C ALA A 177 8.14 -18.59 7.68
N ASP A 178 8.39 -17.33 7.35
CA ASP A 178 8.41 -16.21 8.30
C ASP A 178 7.04 -16.04 9.00
N LEU A 179 5.95 -16.03 8.23
CA LEU A 179 4.58 -15.97 8.78
C LEU A 179 4.27 -17.13 9.74
N MET A 180 4.74 -18.34 9.41
CA MET A 180 4.55 -19.52 10.28
C MET A 180 5.37 -19.41 11.56
N LEU A 181 6.58 -18.86 11.51
CA LEU A 181 7.41 -18.58 12.68
C LEU A 181 6.80 -17.51 13.58
N GLU A 182 6.25 -16.42 13.01
CA GLU A 182 5.53 -15.40 13.79
C GLU A 182 4.34 -16.02 14.54
N THR A 183 3.63 -16.95 13.90
CA THR A 183 2.46 -17.62 14.50
C THR A 183 2.85 -18.61 15.59
N SER A 184 3.96 -19.34 15.43
CA SER A 184 4.45 -20.28 16.43
C SER A 184 5.06 -19.56 17.64
N ALA A 185 5.82 -18.50 17.41
CA ALA A 185 6.34 -17.61 18.46
C ALA A 185 5.20 -16.91 19.22
N GLY A 186 4.12 -16.51 18.51
CA GLY A 186 2.92 -15.96 19.13
C GLY A 186 2.10 -16.98 19.94
N LYS A 187 2.20 -18.28 19.64
CA LYS A 187 1.57 -19.36 20.42
C LYS A 187 2.40 -19.79 21.63
N SER A 188 3.72 -19.56 21.63
CA SER A 188 4.56 -19.73 22.84
C SER A 188 4.60 -18.48 23.73
N ALA A 189 4.13 -17.33 23.23
CA ALA A 189 4.04 -16.09 24.00
C ALA A 189 2.61 -15.83 24.47
N THR A 190 2.25 -16.39 25.62
CA THR A 190 1.18 -15.85 26.50
C THR A 190 1.60 -14.51 27.14
N SER A 191 2.41 -13.71 26.44
CA SER A 191 2.82 -12.38 26.85
C SER A 191 2.67 -11.46 25.65
N VAL A 192 1.86 -10.42 25.83
CA VAL A 192 1.74 -9.32 24.87
C VAL A 192 3.16 -8.79 24.61
N PRO A 193 3.61 -8.68 23.35
CA PRO A 193 4.92 -8.13 23.05
C PRO A 193 5.06 -6.75 23.71
N GLU A 194 6.17 -6.52 24.41
CA GLU A 194 6.39 -5.34 25.25
C GLU A 194 6.17 -4.02 24.50
N TRP A 195 6.51 -3.96 23.21
CA TRP A 195 6.27 -2.79 22.37
C TRP A 195 4.79 -2.52 22.08
N LEU A 196 3.96 -3.58 22.03
CA LEU A 196 2.51 -3.49 21.86
C LEU A 196 1.84 -3.00 23.15
N GLN A 197 2.37 -3.43 24.31
CA GLN A 197 1.99 -2.93 25.62
C GLN A 197 2.35 -1.44 25.75
N ALA A 198 3.60 -1.08 25.44
CA ALA A 198 4.09 0.30 25.47
C ALA A 198 3.28 1.23 24.53
N ARG A 199 2.88 0.75 23.36
CA ARG A 199 2.02 1.51 22.42
C ARG A 199 0.62 1.71 22.98
N THR A 200 0.05 0.70 23.64
CA THR A 200 -1.27 0.80 24.27
C THR A 200 -1.24 1.79 25.45
N ASP A 201 -0.18 1.74 26.25
CA ASP A 201 0.05 2.65 27.37
C ASP A 201 0.23 4.10 26.89
N ALA A 202 1.00 4.32 25.81
CA ALA A 202 1.15 5.63 25.18
C ALA A 202 -0.18 6.19 24.66
N GLN A 203 -1.02 5.35 24.03
CA GLN A 203 -2.36 5.76 23.58
C GLN A 203 -3.29 6.14 24.75
N GLN A 204 -3.18 5.44 25.89
CA GLN A 204 -3.93 5.80 27.10
C GLN A 204 -3.46 7.13 27.71
N VAL A 205 -2.16 7.39 27.72
CA VAL A 205 -1.59 8.67 28.17
C VAL A 205 -2.11 9.83 27.32
N VAL A 206 -2.10 9.68 25.98
CA VAL A 206 -2.62 10.71 25.06
C VAL A 206 -4.11 10.93 25.28
N ARG A 207 -4.92 9.88 25.42
CA ARG A 207 -6.36 10.01 25.71
C ARG A 207 -6.63 10.76 27.02
N ARG A 208 -5.88 10.47 28.08
CA ARG A 208 -6.00 11.17 29.37
C ARG A 208 -5.59 12.64 29.26
N ALA A 209 -4.55 12.94 28.49
CA ALA A 209 -4.12 14.32 28.25
C ALA A 209 -5.19 15.12 27.48
N LEU A 210 -5.79 14.53 26.45
CA LEU A 210 -6.88 15.15 25.68
C LEU A 210 -8.14 15.38 26.54
N ALA A 211 -8.52 14.42 27.38
CA ALA A 211 -9.63 14.57 28.31
C ALA A 211 -9.41 15.76 29.27
N ARG A 212 -8.21 15.88 29.85
CA ARG A 212 -7.86 17.01 30.73
C ARG A 212 -7.87 18.36 30.01
N LEU A 213 -7.48 18.39 28.74
CA LEU A 213 -7.55 19.61 27.92
C LEU A 213 -9.00 20.02 27.62
N ALA A 214 -9.88 19.05 27.36
CA ALA A 214 -11.30 19.29 27.18
C ALA A 214 -11.94 19.87 28.46
N GLU A 215 -11.68 19.27 29.63
CA GLU A 215 -12.16 19.77 30.92
C GLU A 215 -11.68 21.20 31.23
N ARG A 216 -10.41 21.52 30.92
CA ARG A 216 -9.88 22.89 31.11
C ARG A 216 -10.54 23.90 30.17
N ARG A 217 -10.93 23.48 28.98
CA ARG A 217 -11.61 24.33 27.99
C ARG A 217 -13.03 24.63 28.42
N GLU A 218 -13.75 23.63 28.93
CA GLU A 218 -15.09 23.81 29.51
C GLU A 218 -15.06 24.72 30.73
N ARG A 219 -14.11 24.54 31.67
CA ARG A 219 -13.98 25.43 32.83
C ARG A 219 -13.69 26.89 32.47
N ARG A 220 -13.02 27.14 31.34
CA ARG A 220 -12.78 28.49 30.81
C ARG A 220 -13.96 29.09 30.07
N SER A 221 -14.94 28.29 29.62
CA SER A 221 -16.17 28.80 29.01
C SER A 221 -17.27 29.14 30.02
N TYR A 222 -17.13 28.70 31.28
CA TYR A 222 -18.08 28.97 32.37
C TYR A 222 -17.58 30.02 33.38
N ALA A 223 -16.38 30.57 33.19
CA ALA A 223 -15.79 31.65 33.98
C ALA A 223 -15.72 32.92 33.13
#